data_AF-A0A937SCP2-F1
#
_entry.id   AF-A0A937SCP2-F1
#
_cell.length_a   1.000
_cell.length_b   1.000
_cell.length_c   1.000
_cell.angle_alpha   90.00
_cell.angle_beta   90.00
_cell.angle_gamma   90.00
#
_symmetry.space_group_name_H-M   'P 1'
#
loop_
_entity.id
_entity.type
_entity.pdbx_description
1 polymer ?
#
loop_
_entity_poly.entity_id
_entity_poly.type
_entity_poly.pdbx_seq_one_letter_code
_entity_poly.pdbx_strand_id
1 'polypeptide(L)'
;MPAPYSDDLRQKAIAAVKRGDRKTEVSRMLNISRNTLDQWLKREAQTGKCGAIRNYQQGCRHKITDWQRFREFVQEHGGKTQGQMATLWGEGVTQQNISDALQKLGISRKKTYGYQERDELKRQEFQARLKTKTAAQMVYVDEAGVDNRDEYPYGYCEIGHRFHALKSGKRTERVSWIAALKQGKLFAPLTFIGSCNRDLFEVWLEECLLPQLQPGDVIVIDNASFHHSQSIEDRVAAADCELWYLPAYSPDFNQIEHWWFVLKNWMRQRWDEFDSFRECVDAAFNQCSNIHA
;
A
#
# COMPACT_ATOMS: atom_id res chain seq x y z
N MET A 1 -34.33 16.80 18.45
CA MET A 1 -34.68 18.20 18.76
C MET A 1 -35.43 18.77 17.57
N PRO A 2 -36.63 19.35 17.74
CA PRO A 2 -37.36 19.97 16.64
C PRO A 2 -36.54 21.14 16.05
N ALA A 3 -36.70 21.37 14.74
CA ALA A 3 -36.01 22.45 14.05
C ALA A 3 -36.35 23.81 14.69
N PRO A 4 -35.38 24.74 14.83
CA PRO A 4 -35.65 26.06 15.36
C PRO A 4 -36.60 26.81 14.43
N TYR A 5 -37.53 27.60 14.99
CA TYR A 5 -38.36 28.55 14.24
C TYR A 5 -37.50 29.48 13.38
N SER A 6 -37.99 29.82 12.18
CA SER A 6 -37.29 30.68 11.21
C SER A 6 -37.00 32.07 11.77
N ASP A 7 -35.94 32.70 11.28
CA ASP A 7 -35.55 34.04 11.73
C ASP A 7 -36.60 35.10 11.34
N ASP A 8 -37.28 34.93 10.21
CA ASP A 8 -38.41 35.76 9.77
C ASP A 8 -39.60 35.72 10.74
N LEU A 9 -39.98 34.51 11.19
CA LEU A 9 -41.07 34.35 12.16
C LEU A 9 -40.74 35.05 13.49
N ARG A 10 -39.48 34.94 13.93
CA ARG A 10 -38.99 35.58 15.15
C ARG A 10 -39.02 37.11 15.05
N GLN A 11 -38.57 37.66 13.93
CA GLN A 11 -38.59 39.11 13.66
C GLN A 11 -40.02 39.65 13.65
N LYS A 12 -40.93 38.98 12.93
CA LYS A 12 -42.35 39.37 12.86
C LYS A 12 -43.03 39.31 14.22
N ALA A 13 -42.77 38.27 15.02
CA ALA A 13 -43.33 38.14 16.36
C ALA A 13 -42.88 39.27 17.30
N ILE A 14 -41.60 39.62 17.26
CA ILE A 14 -41.04 40.72 18.05
C ILE A 14 -41.58 42.07 17.57
N ALA A 15 -41.61 42.31 16.26
CA ALA A 15 -42.09 43.56 15.67
C ALA A 15 -43.56 43.82 16.01
N ALA A 16 -44.41 42.78 16.00
CA ALA A 16 -45.81 42.87 16.41
C ALA A 16 -45.96 43.33 17.87
N VAL A 17 -45.17 42.78 18.79
CA VAL A 17 -45.18 43.21 20.20
C VAL A 17 -44.66 44.65 20.36
N LYS A 18 -43.62 45.04 19.62
CA LYS A 18 -43.11 46.43 19.64
C LYS A 18 -44.09 47.46 19.08
N ARG A 19 -44.93 47.05 18.12
CA ARG A 19 -46.03 47.87 17.57
C ARG A 19 -47.16 48.11 18.59
N GLY A 20 -47.19 47.33 19.68
CA GLY A 20 -48.18 47.47 20.75
C GLY A 20 -49.17 46.29 20.85
N ASP A 21 -49.02 45.25 20.01
CA ASP A 21 -49.92 44.10 20.04
C ASP A 21 -49.75 43.30 21.34
N ARG A 22 -50.85 42.77 21.87
CA ARG A 22 -50.82 41.95 23.09
C ARG A 22 -50.07 40.66 22.83
N LYS A 23 -49.11 40.31 23.69
CA LYS A 23 -48.30 39.08 23.60
C LYS A 23 -49.13 37.80 23.43
N THR A 24 -50.31 37.73 24.05
CA THR A 24 -51.26 36.61 23.95
C THR A 24 -51.85 36.47 22.55
N GLU A 25 -52.10 37.59 21.87
CA GLU A 25 -52.67 37.63 20.53
C GLU A 25 -51.61 37.26 19.50
N VAL A 26 -50.41 37.81 19.62
CA VAL A 26 -49.25 37.45 18.79
C VAL A 26 -48.90 35.97 18.91
N SER A 27 -48.91 35.43 20.13
CA SER A 27 -48.67 34.00 20.41
C SER A 27 -49.70 33.10 19.74
N ARG A 28 -51.00 33.47 19.79
CA ARG A 28 -52.08 32.72 19.15
C ARG A 28 -52.03 32.84 17.63
N MET A 29 -51.79 34.04 17.10
CA MET A 29 -51.75 34.32 15.66
C MET A 29 -50.60 33.59 14.95
N LEU A 30 -49.41 33.55 15.59
CA LEU A 30 -48.22 32.91 15.01
C LEU A 30 -48.05 31.45 15.44
N ASN A 31 -49.01 30.90 16.18
CA ASN A 31 -48.99 29.53 16.71
C ASN A 31 -47.68 29.18 17.46
N ILE A 32 -47.21 30.12 18.29
CA ILE A 32 -46.02 29.95 19.13
C ILE A 32 -46.39 30.01 20.60
N SER A 33 -45.64 29.32 21.46
CA SER A 33 -45.88 29.44 22.91
C SER A 33 -45.52 30.85 23.43
N ARG A 34 -46.28 31.35 24.40
CA ARG A 34 -46.01 32.65 25.04
C ARG A 34 -44.61 32.69 25.67
N ASN A 35 -44.16 31.58 26.25
CA ASN A 35 -42.81 31.44 26.82
C ASN A 35 -41.72 31.60 25.74
N THR A 36 -41.93 31.04 24.55
CA THR A 36 -41.02 31.21 23.40
C THR A 36 -40.92 32.67 22.98
N LEU A 37 -42.06 33.38 22.90
CA LEU A 37 -42.10 34.80 22.57
C LEU A 37 -41.38 35.66 23.63
N ASP A 38 -41.61 35.38 24.91
CA ASP A 38 -40.95 36.08 26.02
C ASP A 38 -39.41 35.86 26.01
N GLN A 39 -38.96 34.65 25.68
CA GLN A 39 -37.53 34.35 25.51
C GLN A 39 -36.90 35.13 24.35
N TRP A 40 -37.63 35.31 23.24
CA TRP A 40 -37.15 36.09 22.10
C TRP A 40 -37.03 37.58 22.42
N LEU A 41 -38.03 38.15 23.09
CA LEU A 41 -38.00 39.55 23.55
C LEU A 41 -36.87 39.79 24.54
N LYS A 42 -36.67 38.87 25.51
CA LYS A 42 -35.57 38.96 26.47
C LYS A 42 -34.20 38.93 25.80
N ARG A 43 -34.02 38.06 24.79
CA ARG A 43 -32.79 37.94 24.03
C ARG A 43 -32.53 39.19 23.18
N GLU A 44 -33.55 39.73 22.54
CA GLU A 44 -33.42 40.95 21.75
C GLU A 44 -33.04 42.14 22.62
N ALA A 45 -33.68 42.30 23.79
CA ALA A 45 -33.33 43.34 24.75
C ALA A 45 -31.88 43.24 25.26
N GLN A 46 -31.34 42.02 25.38
CA GLN A 46 -29.98 41.78 25.88
C GLN A 46 -28.89 41.86 24.81
N THR A 47 -29.19 41.49 23.55
CA THR A 47 -28.17 41.27 22.51
C THR A 47 -28.42 42.03 21.22
N GLY A 48 -29.57 42.70 21.07
CA GLY A 48 -30.02 43.33 19.83
C GLY A 48 -30.33 42.34 18.70
N LYS A 49 -30.24 41.02 18.94
CA LYS A 49 -30.41 39.98 17.93
C LYS A 49 -31.56 39.03 18.30
N CYS A 50 -32.40 38.69 17.33
CA CYS A 50 -33.52 37.76 17.51
C CYS A 50 -33.26 36.34 16.98
N GLY A 51 -32.14 36.11 16.29
CA GLY A 51 -31.84 34.85 15.62
C GLY A 51 -31.68 33.65 16.56
N ALA A 52 -31.95 32.45 16.04
CA ALA A 52 -31.80 31.20 16.77
C ALA A 52 -30.39 31.02 17.36
N ILE A 53 -30.31 30.46 18.59
CA ILE A 53 -29.02 29.99 19.13
C ILE A 53 -28.62 28.78 18.28
N ARG A 54 -27.61 28.96 17.44
CA ARG A 54 -27.01 27.88 16.64
C ARG A 54 -25.78 27.29 17.32
N ASN A 55 -25.59 27.51 18.63
CA ASN A 55 -24.52 26.85 19.36
C ASN A 55 -24.76 25.35 19.23
N TYR A 56 -24.07 24.73 18.28
CA TYR A 56 -23.98 23.29 18.15
C TYR A 56 -23.63 22.78 19.54
N GLN A 57 -24.25 21.67 19.96
CA GLN A 57 -23.70 20.92 21.08
C GLN A 57 -22.22 20.73 20.76
N GLN A 58 -21.33 21.38 21.51
CA GLN A 58 -19.91 21.11 21.41
C GLN A 58 -19.80 19.65 21.81
N GLY A 59 -19.58 18.78 20.83
CA GLY A 59 -19.35 17.37 21.09
C GLY A 59 -18.21 17.21 22.09
N CYS A 60 -18.10 16.02 22.69
CA CYS A 60 -17.03 15.71 23.63
C CYS A 60 -15.68 16.19 23.08
N ARG A 61 -14.89 16.86 23.92
CA ARG A 61 -13.53 17.28 23.55
C ARG A 61 -12.76 16.07 23.05
N HIS A 62 -12.07 16.22 21.92
CA HIS A 62 -11.18 15.17 21.43
C HIS A 62 -10.14 14.86 22.51
N LYS A 63 -9.91 13.56 22.78
CA LYS A 63 -8.93 13.13 23.78
C LYS A 63 -7.49 13.22 23.26
N ILE A 64 -7.33 13.25 21.94
CA ILE A 64 -6.07 13.48 21.24
C ILE A 64 -6.19 14.86 20.59
N THR A 65 -5.51 15.84 21.16
CA THR A 65 -5.48 17.23 20.67
C THR A 65 -4.11 17.65 20.17
N ASP A 66 -3.05 17.02 20.70
CA ASP A 66 -1.68 17.26 20.30
C ASP A 66 -1.31 16.37 19.11
N TRP A 67 -1.46 16.93 17.91
CA TRP A 67 -1.20 16.23 16.66
C TRP A 67 0.27 15.99 16.40
N GLN A 68 1.17 16.84 16.90
CA GLN A 68 2.60 16.67 16.70
C GLN A 68 3.12 15.52 17.56
N ARG A 69 2.80 15.54 18.86
CA ARG A 69 3.12 14.43 19.77
C ARG A 69 2.51 13.12 19.28
N PHE A 70 1.29 13.15 18.73
CA PHE A 70 0.66 11.94 18.20
C PHE A 70 1.39 11.41 16.96
N ARG A 71 1.93 12.28 16.09
CA ARG A 71 2.75 11.84 14.95
C ARG A 71 4.03 11.15 15.39
N GLU A 72 4.76 11.73 16.33
CA GLU A 72 5.99 11.15 16.89
C GLU A 72 5.70 9.80 17.57
N PHE A 73 4.63 9.74 18.36
CA PHE A 73 4.15 8.50 18.97
C PHE A 73 3.83 7.41 17.95
N VAL A 74 3.20 7.75 16.82
CA VAL A 74 2.92 6.78 15.76
C VAL A 74 4.20 6.31 15.07
N GLN A 75 5.22 7.16 14.93
CA GLN A 75 6.52 6.74 14.39
C GLN A 75 7.20 5.72 15.30
N GLU A 76 7.13 5.90 16.61
CA GLU A 76 7.75 5.00 17.59
C GLU A 76 6.93 3.71 17.83
N HIS A 77 5.61 3.80 17.80
CA HIS A 77 4.72 2.72 18.23
C HIS A 77 3.76 2.19 17.16
N GLY A 78 3.86 2.66 15.91
CA GLY A 78 2.98 2.26 14.81
C GLY A 78 2.99 0.76 14.47
N GLY A 79 3.96 0.01 14.97
CA GLY A 79 3.99 -1.46 14.87
C GLY A 79 3.03 -2.19 15.82
N LYS A 80 2.37 -1.50 16.75
CA LYS A 80 1.46 -2.06 17.76
C LYS A 80 0.00 -2.07 17.29
N THR A 81 -0.86 -2.79 18.00
CA THR A 81 -2.31 -2.70 17.74
C THR A 81 -2.86 -1.36 18.24
N GLN A 82 -3.95 -0.86 17.65
CA GLN A 82 -4.60 0.38 18.09
C GLN A 82 -5.03 0.31 19.58
N GLY A 83 -5.36 -0.89 20.09
CA GLY A 83 -5.68 -1.10 21.51
C GLY A 83 -4.46 -0.91 22.41
N GLN A 84 -3.32 -1.48 22.03
CA GLN A 84 -2.04 -1.27 22.74
C GLN A 84 -1.60 0.20 22.68
N MET A 85 -1.74 0.83 21.51
CA MET A 85 -1.46 2.26 21.34
C MET A 85 -2.34 3.13 22.24
N ALA A 86 -3.60 2.76 22.44
CA ALA A 86 -4.49 3.48 23.35
C ALA A 86 -4.00 3.41 24.81
N THR A 87 -3.60 2.22 25.27
CA THR A 87 -3.00 2.05 26.61
C THR A 87 -1.71 2.85 26.79
N LEU A 88 -0.86 2.92 25.76
CA LEU A 88 0.41 3.65 25.81
C LEU A 88 0.24 5.17 25.71
N TRP A 89 -0.78 5.65 25.00
CA TRP A 89 -0.98 7.08 24.80
C TRP A 89 -1.45 7.79 26.07
N GLY A 90 -2.33 7.17 26.84
CA GLY A 90 -2.75 7.68 28.15
C GLY A 90 -4.14 7.21 28.59
N GLU A 91 -4.43 7.43 29.88
CA GLU A 91 -5.69 7.02 30.48
C GLU A 91 -6.90 7.65 29.80
N GLY A 92 -7.94 6.85 29.62
CA GLY A 92 -9.19 7.27 29.00
C GLY A 92 -9.16 7.33 27.47
N VAL A 93 -8.04 7.09 26.79
CA VAL A 93 -8.02 6.93 25.32
C VAL A 93 -8.42 5.51 24.96
N THR A 94 -9.35 5.38 24.00
CA THR A 94 -9.79 4.08 23.49
C THR A 94 -9.15 3.77 22.15
N GLN A 95 -9.22 2.51 21.73
CA GLN A 95 -8.84 2.09 20.38
C GLN A 95 -9.50 2.98 19.30
N GLN A 96 -10.78 3.33 19.47
CA GLN A 96 -11.51 4.16 18.50
C GLN A 96 -10.89 5.57 18.40
N ASN A 97 -10.47 6.17 19.51
CA ASN A 97 -9.81 7.46 19.49
C ASN A 97 -8.49 7.42 18.69
N ILE A 98 -7.72 6.35 18.81
CA ILE A 98 -6.51 6.12 18.00
C ILE A 98 -6.87 5.98 16.53
N SER A 99 -7.91 5.19 16.21
CA SER A 99 -8.37 4.99 14.83
C SER A 99 -8.78 6.32 14.17
N ASP A 100 -9.60 7.12 14.84
CA ASP A 100 -10.05 8.42 14.35
C ASP A 100 -8.87 9.39 14.16
N ALA A 101 -7.89 9.36 15.07
CA ALA A 101 -6.70 10.20 14.98
C ALA A 101 -5.78 9.80 13.82
N LEU A 102 -5.56 8.49 13.60
CA LEU A 102 -4.83 7.98 12.44
C LEU A 102 -5.51 8.37 11.13
N GLN A 103 -6.85 8.24 11.05
CA GLN A 103 -7.63 8.64 9.87
C GLN A 103 -7.52 10.14 9.60
N LYS A 104 -7.64 10.99 10.62
CA LYS A 104 -7.47 12.45 10.51
C LYS A 104 -6.08 12.86 10.02
N LEU A 105 -5.04 12.11 10.39
CA LEU A 105 -3.67 12.33 9.93
C LEU A 105 -3.38 11.71 8.56
N GLY A 106 -4.33 10.98 7.95
CA GLY A 106 -4.12 10.28 6.68
C GLY A 106 -3.16 9.09 6.80
N ILE A 107 -2.99 8.53 7.99
CA ILE A 107 -2.06 7.41 8.23
C ILE A 107 -2.77 6.10 7.92
N SER A 108 -2.28 5.38 6.92
CA SER A 108 -2.81 4.06 6.52
C SER A 108 -2.02 2.91 7.15
N ARG A 109 -2.69 1.77 7.35
CA ARG A 109 -2.05 0.54 7.84
C ARG A 109 -1.37 -0.20 6.69
N LYS A 110 -0.07 0.04 6.51
CA LYS A 110 0.80 -0.71 5.58
C LYS A 110 2.07 -1.10 6.31
N LYS A 111 2.53 -2.33 6.11
CA LYS A 111 3.77 -2.83 6.70
C LYS A 111 4.51 -3.66 5.66
N THR A 112 5.76 -3.31 5.42
CA THR A 112 6.70 -4.09 4.63
C THR A 112 7.74 -4.63 5.58
N TYR A 113 8.13 -5.89 5.40
CA TYR A 113 9.14 -6.52 6.23
C TYR A 113 10.53 -6.33 5.62
N GLY A 114 11.52 -6.09 6.48
CA GLY A 114 12.93 -6.31 6.19
C GLY A 114 13.47 -7.38 7.12
N TYR A 115 14.72 -7.79 6.90
CA TYR A 115 15.40 -8.80 7.73
C TYR A 115 16.33 -8.09 8.72
N GLN A 116 16.41 -8.59 9.96
CA GLN A 116 17.26 -7.99 11.00
C GLN A 116 18.75 -8.29 10.75
N GLU A 117 19.02 -9.38 10.04
CA GLU A 117 20.32 -9.87 9.61
C GLU A 117 20.95 -9.03 8.48
N ARG A 118 20.28 -7.95 8.07
CA ARG A 118 20.80 -7.02 7.06
C ARG A 118 22.00 -6.25 7.60
N ASP A 119 22.98 -6.07 6.73
CA ASP A 119 24.11 -5.19 6.97
C ASP A 119 23.81 -3.81 6.34
N GLU A 120 23.42 -2.84 7.18
CA GLU A 120 23.05 -1.50 6.73
C GLU A 120 24.22 -0.73 6.12
N LEU A 121 25.47 -0.97 6.54
CA LEU A 121 26.64 -0.32 5.95
C LEU A 121 26.83 -0.78 4.51
N LYS A 122 26.82 -2.11 4.28
CA LYS A 122 26.91 -2.67 2.92
C LYS A 122 25.75 -2.22 2.03
N ARG A 123 24.55 -2.08 2.59
CA ARG A 123 23.39 -1.57 1.84
C ARG A 123 23.57 -0.11 1.43
N GLN A 124 24.10 0.74 2.32
CA GLN A 124 24.39 2.15 2.00
C GLN A 124 25.49 2.28 0.93
N GLU A 125 26.56 1.49 1.05
CA GLU A 125 27.63 1.44 0.04
C GLU A 125 27.11 0.98 -1.32
N PHE A 126 26.29 -0.08 -1.33
CA PHE A 126 25.67 -0.57 -2.56
C PHE A 126 24.73 0.47 -3.18
N GLN A 127 23.93 1.15 -2.36
CA GLN A 127 23.06 2.22 -2.82
C GLN A 127 23.85 3.41 -3.39
N ALA A 128 25.01 3.74 -2.80
CA ALA A 128 25.91 4.75 -3.35
C ALA A 128 26.49 4.30 -4.71
N ARG A 129 26.88 3.03 -4.84
CA ARG A 129 27.31 2.45 -6.12
C ARG A 129 26.20 2.47 -7.17
N LEU A 130 24.97 2.11 -6.83
CA LEU A 130 23.84 2.17 -7.77
C LEU A 130 23.65 3.57 -8.38
N LYS A 131 23.95 4.64 -7.64
CA LYS A 131 23.86 6.02 -8.12
C LYS A 131 24.96 6.41 -9.11
N THR A 132 26.05 5.63 -9.23
CA THR A 132 27.13 5.92 -10.17
C THR A 132 26.83 5.46 -11.59
N LYS A 133 25.82 4.60 -11.77
CA LYS A 133 25.42 4.02 -13.05
C LYS A 133 24.05 4.51 -13.46
N THR A 134 23.80 4.52 -14.77
CA THR A 134 22.49 4.89 -15.31
C THR A 134 21.59 3.67 -15.40
N ALA A 135 20.26 3.85 -15.35
CA ALA A 135 19.30 2.76 -15.52
C ALA A 135 19.44 2.03 -16.86
N ALA A 136 20.08 2.66 -17.87
CA ALA A 136 20.39 2.06 -19.15
C ALA A 136 21.55 1.07 -19.11
N GLN A 137 22.42 1.13 -18.10
CA GLN A 137 23.55 0.22 -17.92
C GLN A 137 23.24 -0.90 -16.93
N MET A 138 22.19 -0.73 -16.10
CA MET A 138 21.83 -1.68 -15.07
C MET A 138 21.03 -2.84 -15.67
N VAL A 139 21.50 -4.05 -15.41
CA VAL A 139 20.87 -5.32 -15.79
C VAL A 139 20.60 -6.11 -14.52
N TYR A 140 19.34 -6.31 -14.19
CA TYR A 140 18.91 -7.04 -13.00
C TYR A 140 18.59 -8.48 -13.37
N VAL A 141 19.15 -9.45 -12.66
CA VAL A 141 18.95 -10.87 -12.92
C VAL A 141 18.38 -11.53 -11.68
N ASP A 142 17.47 -12.47 -11.88
CA ASP A 142 16.91 -13.28 -10.81
C ASP A 142 16.26 -14.55 -11.36
N GLU A 143 16.05 -15.50 -10.47
CA GLU A 143 15.34 -16.75 -10.73
C GLU A 143 14.01 -16.79 -10.02
N ALA A 144 12.99 -17.29 -10.72
CA ALA A 144 11.71 -17.59 -10.10
C ALA A 144 11.15 -18.90 -10.62
N GLY A 145 10.05 -19.33 -10.02
CA GLY A 145 9.33 -20.50 -10.49
C GLY A 145 7.89 -20.48 -10.05
N VAL A 146 7.07 -21.23 -10.76
CA VAL A 146 5.66 -21.45 -10.46
C VAL A 146 5.37 -22.95 -10.48
N ASP A 147 4.49 -23.34 -9.58
CA ASP A 147 3.95 -24.68 -9.47
C ASP A 147 2.54 -24.64 -10.04
N ASN A 148 2.10 -25.69 -10.74
CA ASN A 148 0.78 -25.74 -11.34
C ASN A 148 -0.39 -25.74 -10.34
N ARG A 149 -0.10 -25.72 -9.02
CA ARG A 149 -1.07 -25.53 -7.94
C ARG A 149 -1.17 -24.08 -7.47
N ASP A 150 -0.46 -23.14 -8.09
CA ASP A 150 -0.49 -21.76 -7.64
C ASP A 150 -1.90 -21.19 -7.82
N GLU A 151 -2.52 -20.70 -6.75
CA GLU A 151 -3.93 -20.28 -6.73
C GLU A 151 -4.03 -18.99 -5.91
N TYR A 152 -5.08 -18.19 -6.13
CA TYR A 152 -5.29 -16.99 -5.34
C TYR A 152 -5.58 -17.35 -3.87
N PRO A 153 -4.92 -16.69 -2.89
CA PRO A 153 -5.11 -16.98 -1.47
C PRO A 153 -6.42 -16.41 -0.90
N TYR A 154 -7.32 -15.92 -1.75
CA TYR A 154 -8.55 -15.24 -1.37
C TYR A 154 -9.73 -15.71 -2.24
N GLY A 155 -10.93 -15.62 -1.67
CA GLY A 155 -12.19 -15.90 -2.35
C GLY A 155 -13.30 -15.04 -1.77
N TYR A 156 -14.38 -14.85 -2.54
CA TYR A 156 -15.53 -14.05 -2.11
C TYR A 156 -16.59 -14.95 -1.47
N CYS A 157 -17.04 -14.58 -0.27
CA CYS A 157 -18.14 -15.24 0.44
C CYS A 157 -18.90 -14.20 1.30
N GLU A 158 -20.03 -14.62 1.87
CA GLU A 158 -20.82 -13.74 2.75
C GLU A 158 -20.03 -13.30 3.99
N ILE A 159 -20.28 -12.08 4.45
CA ILE A 159 -19.66 -11.53 5.66
C ILE A 159 -19.96 -12.47 6.85
N GLY A 160 -18.91 -12.86 7.59
CA GLY A 160 -19.02 -13.77 8.73
C GLY A 160 -18.81 -15.25 8.38
N HIS A 161 -18.73 -15.61 7.10
CA HIS A 161 -18.47 -16.97 6.64
C HIS A 161 -17.04 -17.14 6.13
N ARG A 162 -16.56 -18.39 6.07
CA ARG A 162 -15.27 -18.74 5.48
C ARG A 162 -15.47 -19.30 4.07
N PHE A 163 -14.61 -18.88 3.15
CA PHE A 163 -14.51 -19.50 1.83
C PHE A 163 -13.74 -20.82 1.97
N HIS A 164 -14.40 -21.94 1.67
CA HIS A 164 -13.80 -23.27 1.74
C HIS A 164 -13.44 -23.75 0.32
N ALA A 165 -12.16 -24.01 0.09
CA ALA A 165 -11.64 -24.58 -1.15
C ALA A 165 -10.74 -25.79 -0.85
N LEU A 166 -10.70 -26.75 -1.76
CA LEU A 166 -9.83 -27.92 -1.69
C LEU A 166 -8.64 -27.73 -2.62
N LYS A 167 -7.44 -28.04 -2.14
CA LYS A 167 -6.20 -28.00 -2.91
C LYS A 167 -5.54 -29.37 -2.92
N SER A 168 -5.01 -29.79 -4.07
CA SER A 168 -4.31 -31.06 -4.18
C SER A 168 -3.03 -31.08 -3.34
N GLY A 169 -2.86 -32.13 -2.52
CA GLY A 169 -1.67 -32.35 -1.70
C GLY A 169 -0.48 -32.98 -2.43
N LYS A 170 -0.66 -33.46 -3.67
CA LYS A 170 0.41 -34.09 -4.45
C LYS A 170 1.42 -33.03 -4.93
N ARG A 171 2.72 -33.33 -4.88
CA ARG A 171 3.75 -32.52 -5.54
C ARG A 171 3.69 -32.80 -7.04
N THR A 172 3.56 -31.74 -7.81
CA THR A 172 3.38 -31.74 -9.27
C THR A 172 4.56 -31.04 -9.95
N GLU A 173 4.47 -30.84 -11.26
CA GLU A 173 5.49 -30.16 -12.07
C GLU A 173 5.72 -28.71 -11.59
N ARG A 174 6.99 -28.37 -11.36
CA ARG A 174 7.45 -26.99 -11.11
C ARG A 174 8.29 -26.56 -12.29
N VAL A 175 7.85 -25.49 -12.94
CA VAL A 175 8.64 -24.81 -13.96
C VAL A 175 9.32 -23.64 -13.28
N SER A 176 10.64 -23.65 -13.34
CA SER A 176 11.50 -22.56 -12.91
C SER A 176 12.03 -21.83 -14.14
N TRP A 177 12.47 -20.60 -13.96
CA TRP A 177 13.06 -19.80 -15.00
C TRP A 177 14.09 -18.85 -14.43
N ILE A 178 14.96 -18.39 -15.31
CA ILE A 178 15.91 -17.31 -15.11
C ILE A 178 15.73 -16.31 -16.24
N ALA A 179 15.79 -15.01 -15.92
CA ALA A 179 15.80 -13.96 -16.94
C ALA A 179 16.52 -12.72 -16.42
N ALA A 180 16.72 -11.77 -17.32
CA ALA A 180 17.29 -10.47 -17.01
C ALA A 180 16.29 -9.34 -17.31
N LEU A 181 16.43 -8.22 -16.60
CA LEU A 181 15.65 -7.00 -16.76
C LEU A 181 16.58 -5.83 -17.04
N LYS A 182 16.33 -5.11 -18.13
CA LYS A 182 17.04 -3.87 -18.48
C LYS A 182 16.01 -2.82 -18.91
N GLN A 183 16.07 -1.63 -18.34
CA GLN A 183 15.15 -0.52 -18.65
C GLN A 183 13.65 -0.91 -18.60
N GLY A 184 13.25 -1.77 -17.67
CA GLY A 184 11.86 -2.23 -17.54
C GLY A 184 11.45 -3.36 -18.48
N LYS A 185 12.34 -3.85 -19.35
CA LYS A 185 12.07 -4.93 -20.30
C LYS A 185 12.78 -6.21 -19.89
N LEU A 186 12.04 -7.32 -19.80
CA LEU A 186 12.67 -8.63 -19.60
C LEU A 186 13.28 -9.13 -20.91
N PHE A 187 14.41 -9.81 -20.80
CA PHE A 187 15.12 -10.45 -21.91
C PHE A 187 15.92 -11.65 -21.41
N ALA A 188 16.48 -12.41 -22.37
CA ALA A 188 17.19 -13.66 -22.12
C ALA A 188 16.44 -14.67 -21.20
N PRO A 189 15.12 -14.91 -21.37
CA PRO A 189 14.43 -15.87 -20.52
C PRO A 189 14.86 -17.31 -20.86
N LEU A 190 15.09 -18.13 -19.83
CA LEU A 190 15.28 -19.56 -19.95
C LEU A 190 14.42 -20.29 -18.92
N THR A 191 13.52 -21.14 -19.39
CA THR A 191 12.64 -21.97 -18.56
C THR A 191 13.16 -23.40 -18.47
N PHE A 192 13.07 -24.01 -17.29
CA PHE A 192 13.54 -25.38 -17.04
C PHE A 192 12.76 -26.05 -15.91
N ILE A 193 12.85 -27.38 -15.83
CA ILE A 193 12.21 -28.17 -14.76
C ILE A 193 13.22 -28.39 -13.64
N GLY A 194 12.82 -28.10 -12.40
CA GLY A 194 13.65 -28.31 -11.21
C GLY A 194 14.25 -27.02 -10.64
N SER A 195 15.42 -27.11 -10.02
CA SER A 195 16.11 -26.00 -9.35
C SER A 195 17.26 -25.46 -10.20
N CYS A 196 17.50 -24.15 -10.14
CA CYS A 196 18.70 -23.56 -10.71
C CYS A 196 19.93 -24.12 -9.99
N ASN A 197 20.97 -24.45 -10.73
CA ASN A 197 22.28 -24.81 -10.21
C ASN A 197 23.35 -24.01 -10.93
N ARG A 198 24.61 -24.10 -10.46
CA ARG A 198 25.72 -23.33 -11.04
C ARG A 198 25.91 -23.60 -12.53
N ASP A 199 25.91 -24.86 -12.95
CA ASP A 199 26.17 -25.23 -14.34
C ASP A 199 25.11 -24.64 -15.29
N LEU A 200 23.84 -24.70 -14.89
CA LEU A 200 22.75 -24.10 -15.66
C LEU A 200 22.88 -22.57 -15.72
N PHE A 201 23.26 -21.94 -14.61
CA PHE A 201 23.48 -20.50 -14.57
C PHE A 201 24.65 -20.08 -15.46
N GLU A 202 25.78 -20.80 -15.45
CA GLU A 202 26.94 -20.52 -16.29
C GLU A 202 26.60 -20.65 -17.78
N VAL A 203 25.90 -21.71 -18.16
CA VAL A 203 25.43 -21.91 -19.55
C VAL A 203 24.47 -20.80 -19.96
N TRP A 204 23.50 -20.46 -19.10
CA TRP A 204 22.56 -19.38 -19.39
C TRP A 204 23.26 -18.02 -19.52
N LEU A 205 24.22 -17.73 -18.64
CA LEU A 205 24.99 -16.50 -18.68
C LEU A 205 25.73 -16.38 -20.02
N GLU A 206 26.43 -17.43 -20.43
CA GLU A 206 27.21 -17.47 -21.67
C GLU A 206 26.35 -17.44 -22.93
N GLU A 207 25.33 -18.29 -23.00
CA GLU A 207 24.58 -18.53 -24.23
C GLU A 207 23.39 -17.57 -24.40
N CYS A 208 22.81 -17.09 -23.30
CA CYS A 208 21.59 -16.27 -23.33
C CYS A 208 21.85 -14.82 -22.95
N LEU A 209 22.54 -14.56 -21.84
CA LEU A 209 22.67 -13.19 -21.29
C LEU A 209 23.77 -12.37 -21.99
N LEU A 210 25.03 -12.82 -21.90
CA LEU A 210 26.20 -12.07 -22.38
C LEU A 210 26.12 -11.64 -23.85
N PRO A 211 25.59 -12.47 -24.80
CA PRO A 211 25.48 -12.08 -26.21
C PRO A 211 24.56 -10.86 -26.45
N GLN A 212 23.70 -10.53 -25.48
CA GLN A 212 22.75 -9.43 -25.56
C GLN A 212 23.21 -8.19 -24.76
N LEU A 213 24.34 -8.27 -24.05
CA LEU A 213 24.88 -7.16 -23.27
C LEU A 213 25.78 -6.25 -24.10
N GLN A 214 25.99 -5.04 -23.57
CA GLN A 214 26.90 -4.05 -24.12
C GLN A 214 28.08 -3.83 -23.17
N PRO A 215 29.29 -3.54 -23.69
CA PRO A 215 30.42 -3.13 -22.86
C PRO A 215 30.04 -1.99 -21.90
N GLY A 216 30.36 -2.18 -20.61
CA GLY A 216 30.04 -1.26 -19.52
C GLY A 216 28.69 -1.50 -18.85
N ASP A 217 27.91 -2.50 -19.28
CA ASP A 217 26.73 -2.97 -18.57
C ASP A 217 27.11 -3.58 -17.21
N VAL A 218 26.20 -3.44 -16.25
CA VAL A 218 26.38 -3.89 -14.87
C VAL A 218 25.30 -4.90 -14.54
N ILE A 219 25.72 -6.15 -14.36
CA ILE A 219 24.86 -7.25 -13.96
C ILE A 219 24.70 -7.21 -12.44
N VAL A 220 23.47 -7.03 -11.96
CA VAL A 220 23.10 -7.10 -10.55
C VAL A 220 22.38 -8.41 -10.29
N ILE A 221 22.95 -9.21 -9.39
CA ILE A 221 22.48 -10.55 -9.04
C ILE A 221 22.43 -10.72 -7.52
N ASP A 222 21.67 -11.70 -7.05
CA ASP A 222 21.66 -12.04 -5.63
C ASP A 222 23.02 -12.63 -5.18
N ASN A 223 23.20 -12.80 -3.86
CA ASN A 223 24.46 -13.28 -3.29
C ASN A 223 24.46 -14.79 -3.05
N ALA A 224 23.68 -15.58 -3.81
CA ALA A 224 23.63 -17.02 -3.65
C ALA A 224 24.96 -17.68 -4.03
N SER A 225 25.33 -18.74 -3.32
CA SER A 225 26.64 -19.41 -3.45
C SER A 225 26.90 -20.00 -4.84
N PHE A 226 25.86 -20.28 -5.62
CA PHE A 226 26.01 -20.82 -6.97
C PHE A 226 26.34 -19.74 -8.02
N HIS A 227 26.12 -18.46 -7.73
CA HIS A 227 26.58 -17.36 -8.60
C HIS A 227 28.06 -17.03 -8.43
N HIS A 228 28.69 -17.52 -7.35
CA HIS A 228 30.12 -17.34 -7.11
C HIS A 228 30.90 -18.44 -7.82
N SER A 229 31.60 -18.08 -8.89
CA SER A 229 32.51 -18.93 -9.64
C SER A 229 33.52 -18.05 -10.38
N GLN A 230 34.79 -18.43 -10.40
CA GLN A 230 35.81 -17.72 -11.17
C GLN A 230 35.45 -17.70 -12.67
N SER A 231 34.85 -18.79 -13.17
CA SER A 231 34.33 -18.90 -14.54
C SER A 231 33.32 -17.78 -14.86
N ILE A 232 32.41 -17.48 -13.92
CA ILE A 232 31.41 -16.42 -14.09
C ILE A 232 32.09 -15.04 -14.17
N GLU A 233 33.01 -14.75 -13.26
CA GLU A 233 33.72 -13.47 -13.23
C GLU A 233 34.57 -13.26 -14.49
N ASP A 234 35.30 -14.28 -14.91
CA ASP A 234 36.15 -14.22 -16.11
C ASP A 234 35.33 -13.98 -17.37
N ARG A 235 34.16 -14.62 -17.50
CA ARG A 235 33.25 -14.46 -18.65
C ARG A 235 32.61 -13.08 -18.70
N VAL A 236 32.18 -12.56 -17.56
CA VAL A 236 31.61 -11.20 -17.48
C VAL A 236 32.68 -10.15 -17.79
N ALA A 237 33.89 -10.33 -17.27
CA ALA A 237 35.01 -9.44 -17.56
C ALA A 237 35.42 -9.50 -19.04
N ALA A 238 35.42 -10.69 -19.66
CA ALA A 238 35.71 -10.84 -21.09
C ALA A 238 34.68 -10.14 -22.00
N ALA A 239 33.47 -9.91 -21.51
CA ALA A 239 32.42 -9.13 -22.20
C ALA A 239 32.48 -7.61 -21.88
N ASP A 240 33.55 -7.13 -21.23
CA ASP A 240 33.70 -5.76 -20.73
C ASP A 240 32.52 -5.30 -19.84
N CYS A 241 31.89 -6.24 -19.13
CA CYS A 241 30.79 -5.98 -18.22
C CYS A 241 31.25 -6.05 -16.75
N GLU A 242 30.42 -5.55 -15.83
CA GLU A 242 30.67 -5.64 -14.39
C GLU A 242 29.66 -6.57 -13.71
N LEU A 243 30.09 -7.31 -12.69
CA LEU A 243 29.24 -8.15 -11.87
C LEU A 243 29.11 -7.61 -10.44
N TRP A 244 27.89 -7.29 -10.02
CA TRP A 244 27.58 -6.68 -8.74
C TRP A 244 26.63 -7.58 -7.94
N TYR A 245 27.14 -8.12 -6.84
CA TYR A 245 26.34 -8.92 -5.91
C TYR A 245 25.54 -8.04 -4.95
N LEU A 246 24.28 -8.37 -4.75
CA LEU A 246 23.42 -7.70 -3.79
C LEU A 246 23.90 -7.96 -2.35
N PRO A 247 23.79 -6.98 -1.45
CA PRO A 247 23.98 -7.23 -0.03
C PRO A 247 22.97 -8.27 0.49
N ALA A 248 23.36 -9.06 1.47
CA ALA A 248 22.50 -10.10 2.05
C ALA A 248 21.11 -9.54 2.43
N TYR A 249 20.06 -10.31 2.14
CA TYR A 249 18.68 -9.97 2.43
C TYR A 249 18.21 -8.61 1.86
N SER A 250 18.73 -8.20 0.70
CA SER A 250 18.40 -6.93 0.03
C SER A 250 17.64 -7.08 -1.30
N PRO A 251 16.52 -7.83 -1.32
CA PRO A 251 15.70 -8.05 -2.52
C PRO A 251 15.13 -6.74 -3.10
N ASP A 252 14.95 -5.73 -2.25
CA ASP A 252 14.42 -4.42 -2.62
C ASP A 252 15.32 -3.60 -3.56
N PHE A 253 16.58 -3.99 -3.70
CA PHE A 253 17.48 -3.41 -4.71
C PHE A 253 17.43 -4.16 -6.05
N ASN A 254 16.73 -5.29 -6.12
CA ASN A 254 16.56 -6.07 -7.34
C ASN A 254 15.23 -5.72 -8.02
N GLN A 255 15.28 -4.93 -9.10
CA GLN A 255 14.06 -4.41 -9.74
C GLN A 255 13.24 -5.51 -10.44
N ILE A 256 13.86 -6.63 -10.79
CA ILE A 256 13.20 -7.74 -11.49
C ILE A 256 12.16 -8.47 -10.65
N GLU A 257 12.25 -8.44 -9.32
CA GLU A 257 11.34 -9.21 -8.45
C GLU A 257 9.86 -8.84 -8.64
N HIS A 258 9.58 -7.56 -8.91
CA HIS A 258 8.23 -7.08 -9.14
C HIS A 258 7.61 -7.67 -10.43
N TRP A 259 8.45 -8.03 -11.41
CA TRP A 259 8.01 -8.61 -12.67
C TRP A 259 7.52 -10.04 -12.52
N TRP A 260 8.03 -10.79 -11.54
CA TRP A 260 7.54 -12.13 -11.25
C TRP A 260 6.09 -12.14 -10.80
N PHE A 261 5.66 -11.13 -10.05
CA PHE A 261 4.25 -11.01 -9.68
C PHE A 261 3.38 -10.79 -10.92
N VAL A 262 3.79 -9.91 -11.84
CA VAL A 262 3.08 -9.61 -13.09
C VAL A 262 2.97 -10.86 -13.97
N LEU A 263 4.10 -11.54 -14.18
CA LEU A 263 4.21 -12.75 -14.99
C LEU A 263 3.35 -13.88 -14.41
N LYS A 264 3.48 -14.16 -13.11
CA LYS A 264 2.68 -15.19 -12.43
C LYS A 264 1.19 -14.87 -12.49
N ASN A 265 0.81 -13.61 -12.25
CA ASN A 265 -0.60 -13.19 -12.32
C ASN A 265 -1.19 -13.38 -13.72
N TRP A 266 -0.42 -13.10 -14.77
CA TRP A 266 -0.82 -13.36 -16.15
C TRP A 266 -1.07 -14.85 -16.39
N MET A 267 -0.14 -15.72 -15.97
CA MET A 267 -0.29 -17.18 -16.08
C MET A 267 -1.54 -17.65 -15.33
N ARG A 268 -1.80 -17.09 -14.13
CA ARG A 268 -2.91 -17.54 -13.30
C ARG A 268 -4.28 -17.40 -13.93
N GLN A 269 -4.43 -16.40 -14.79
CA GLN A 269 -5.69 -16.10 -15.44
C GLN A 269 -5.91 -16.93 -16.70
N ARG A 270 -4.87 -17.60 -17.21
CA ARG A 270 -4.84 -18.19 -18.55
C ARG A 270 -4.40 -19.64 -18.60
N TRP A 271 -4.23 -20.32 -17.46
CA TRP A 271 -3.80 -21.74 -17.47
C TRP A 271 -4.68 -22.62 -18.35
N ASP A 272 -5.99 -22.42 -18.32
CA ASP A 272 -6.96 -23.21 -19.07
C ASP A 272 -6.99 -22.86 -20.57
N GLU A 273 -6.26 -21.82 -21.01
CA GLU A 273 -6.16 -21.43 -22.42
C GLU A 273 -5.06 -22.20 -23.19
N PHE A 274 -4.18 -22.93 -22.49
CA PHE A 274 -3.04 -23.63 -23.07
C PHE A 274 -3.14 -25.15 -22.88
N ASP A 275 -2.59 -25.91 -23.83
CA ASP A 275 -2.61 -27.38 -23.78
C ASP A 275 -1.68 -27.93 -22.69
N SER A 276 -0.65 -27.18 -22.32
CA SER A 276 0.27 -27.55 -21.25
C SER A 276 0.67 -26.39 -20.35
N PHE A 277 0.98 -26.71 -19.09
CA PHE A 277 1.48 -25.74 -18.11
C PHE A 277 2.77 -25.06 -18.57
N ARG A 278 3.66 -25.81 -19.23
CA ARG A 278 4.92 -25.28 -19.77
C ARG A 278 4.67 -24.29 -20.91
N GLU A 279 3.76 -24.61 -21.82
CA GLU A 279 3.40 -23.72 -22.91
C GLU A 279 2.82 -22.39 -22.39
N CYS A 280 2.00 -22.42 -21.35
CA CYS A 280 1.54 -21.21 -20.67
C CYS A 280 2.70 -20.37 -20.12
N VAL A 281 3.73 -21.01 -19.54
CA VAL A 281 4.91 -20.30 -19.03
C VAL A 281 5.70 -19.65 -20.16
N ASP A 282 5.95 -20.38 -21.25
CA ASP A 282 6.67 -19.86 -22.42
C ASP A 282 5.88 -18.74 -23.11
N ALA A 283 4.55 -18.88 -23.21
CA ALA A 283 3.67 -17.85 -23.74
C ALA A 283 3.68 -16.58 -22.87
N ALA A 284 3.80 -16.71 -21.55
CA ALA A 284 3.81 -15.57 -20.65
C ALA A 284 5.00 -14.62 -20.91
N PHE A 285 6.18 -15.16 -21.23
CA PHE A 285 7.34 -14.34 -21.60
C PHE A 285 7.21 -13.63 -22.95
N ASN A 286 6.37 -14.13 -23.85
CA ASN A 286 6.19 -13.60 -25.20
C ASN A 286 4.94 -12.71 -25.35
N GLN A 287 3.89 -12.97 -24.57
CA GLN A 287 2.56 -12.37 -24.75
C GLN A 287 2.14 -11.44 -23.60
N CYS A 288 2.87 -11.41 -22.48
CA CYS A 288 2.54 -10.50 -21.39
C CYS A 288 2.98 -9.08 -21.78
N SER A 289 2.02 -8.23 -22.14
CA SER A 289 2.26 -6.86 -22.61
C SER A 289 3.05 -6.00 -21.64
N ASN A 290 2.90 -6.27 -20.33
CA ASN A 290 3.64 -5.54 -19.33
C ASN A 290 5.13 -5.84 -19.44
N ILE A 291 5.56 -7.04 -19.82
CA ILE A 291 6.97 -7.46 -19.81
C ILE A 291 7.85 -6.69 -20.80
N HIS A 292 7.23 -6.03 -21.79
CA HIS A 292 7.90 -5.27 -22.82
C HIS A 292 7.63 -3.75 -22.76
N ALA A 293 6.87 -3.29 -21.75
CA ALA A 293 6.36 -1.92 -21.65
C ALA A 293 7.44 -0.91 -21.19
#